data_AF-A0A531KIL2-F1
#
_entry.id   AF-A0A531KIL2-F1
#
_cell.length_a   1.000
_cell.length_b   1.000
_cell.length_c   1.000
_cell.angle_alpha   90.00
_cell.angle_beta   90.00
_cell.angle_gamma   90.00
#
_symmetry.space_group_name_H-M   'P 1'
#
loop_
_entity.id
_entity.type
_entity.pdbx_description
1 polymer ?
#
loop_
_entity_poly.entity_id
_entity_poly.type
_entity_poly.pdbx_seq_one_letter_code
_entity_poly.pdbx_strand_id
1 'polypeptide(L)'
;MAGFRAFLAAASLSLLAALSPARAQTPVTENIQIGLSTDHVSITAGFSGADLTIFGSLENADPRVARQGRYDIVVVLEGPARPVVVRRKD
;
A
#
# COMPACT_ATOMS: atom_id res chain seq x y z
N MET A 1 19.90 -58.47 2.64
CA MET A 1 20.59 -57.31 3.23
C MET A 1 20.44 -56.00 2.43
N ALA A 2 19.83 -55.99 1.23
CA ALA A 2 19.66 -54.77 0.43
C ALA A 2 18.55 -53.82 0.95
N GLY A 3 17.46 -54.35 1.52
CA GLY A 3 16.33 -53.55 1.97
C GLY A 3 16.63 -52.61 3.15
N PHE A 4 17.53 -53.00 4.06
CA PHE A 4 17.89 -52.17 5.22
C PHE A 4 18.71 -50.94 4.82
N ARG A 5 19.57 -51.06 3.80
CA ARG A 5 20.34 -49.94 3.25
C ARG A 5 19.45 -48.94 2.51
N ALA A 6 18.44 -49.44 1.78
CA ALA A 6 17.44 -48.59 1.14
C ALA A 6 16.58 -47.84 2.16
N PHE A 7 16.22 -48.49 3.28
CA PHE A 7 15.44 -47.86 4.34
C PHE A 7 16.23 -46.77 5.08
N LEU A 8 17.51 -47.00 5.38
CA LEU A 8 18.40 -46.00 5.96
C LEU A 8 18.64 -44.81 5.02
N ALA A 9 18.80 -45.08 3.71
CA ALA A 9 18.94 -44.03 2.71
C ALA A 9 17.67 -43.15 2.63
N ALA A 10 16.49 -43.76 2.62
CA ALA A 10 15.21 -43.04 2.63
C ALA A 10 15.03 -42.19 3.90
N ALA A 11 15.37 -42.75 5.07
CA ALA A 11 15.29 -42.01 6.34
C ALA A 11 16.26 -40.82 6.37
N SER A 12 17.48 -40.97 5.83
CA SER A 12 18.45 -39.88 5.74
C SER A 12 18.00 -38.77 4.80
N LEU A 13 17.35 -39.12 3.68
CA LEU A 13 16.82 -38.16 2.71
C LEU A 13 15.64 -37.36 3.29
N SER A 14 14.75 -38.02 4.05
CA SER A 14 13.67 -37.33 4.77
C SER A 14 14.20 -36.40 5.86
N LEU A 15 15.27 -36.77 6.54
CA LEU A 15 15.89 -35.91 7.56
C LEU A 15 16.57 -34.68 6.93
N LEU A 16 17.26 -34.84 5.80
CA LEU A 16 17.81 -33.70 5.06
C LEU A 16 16.72 -32.77 4.52
N ALA A 17 15.57 -33.30 4.08
CA ALA A 17 14.44 -32.47 3.64
C ALA A 17 13.86 -31.63 4.80
N ALA A 18 13.82 -32.17 6.02
CA ALA A 18 13.34 -31.47 7.22
C ALA A 18 14.30 -30.38 7.73
N LEU A 19 15.58 -30.42 7.37
CA LEU A 19 16.54 -29.35 7.66
C LEU A 19 16.51 -28.20 6.63
N SER A 20 15.67 -28.28 5.60
CA SER A 20 15.51 -27.16 4.66
C SER A 20 14.95 -25.96 5.43
N PRO A 21 15.64 -24.80 5.43
CA PRO A 21 15.14 -23.63 6.13
C PRO A 21 13.77 -23.27 5.58
N ALA A 22 12.75 -23.30 6.45
CA ALA A 22 11.46 -22.74 6.15
C ALA A 22 11.71 -21.29 5.69
N ARG A 23 11.46 -21.02 4.42
CA ARG A 23 11.57 -19.66 3.88
C ARG A 23 10.52 -18.85 4.61
N ALA A 24 10.93 -18.16 5.67
CA ALA A 24 10.10 -17.21 6.38
C ALA A 24 9.52 -16.28 5.32
N GLN A 25 8.19 -16.17 5.28
CA GLN A 25 7.49 -15.25 4.40
C GLN A 25 8.13 -13.88 4.58
N THR A 26 8.74 -13.36 3.52
CA THR A 26 9.16 -11.97 3.45
C THR A 26 7.95 -11.12 3.85
N PRO A 27 8.08 -10.22 4.84
CA PRO A 27 6.98 -9.33 5.19
C PRO A 27 6.63 -8.55 3.92
N VAL A 28 5.38 -8.68 3.48
CA VAL A 28 4.89 -7.91 2.35
C VAL A 28 4.69 -6.50 2.86
N THR A 29 5.42 -5.55 2.29
CA THR A 29 5.30 -4.14 2.66
C THR A 29 3.97 -3.59 2.13
N GLU A 30 3.18 -3.02 3.03
CA GLU A 30 2.00 -2.26 2.67
C GLU A 30 2.40 -1.00 1.90
N ASN A 31 1.65 -0.69 0.85
CA ASN A 31 1.90 0.49 0.03
C ASN A 31 0.57 1.19 -0.30
N ILE A 32 0.59 2.50 -0.49
CA ILE A 32 -0.59 3.29 -0.86
C ILE A 32 -0.35 3.97 -2.20
N GLN A 33 -1.25 3.71 -3.14
CA GLN A 33 -1.31 4.43 -4.40
C GLN A 33 -2.32 5.56 -4.27
N ILE A 34 -1.92 6.79 -4.62
CA ILE A 34 -2.77 7.98 -4.55
C ILE A 34 -2.72 8.67 -5.91
N GLY A 35 -3.89 9.09 -6.39
CA GLY A 35 -4.06 9.90 -7.59
C GLY A 35 -4.96 11.08 -7.33
N LEU A 36 -4.78 12.15 -8.11
CA LEU A 36 -5.58 13.36 -8.05
C LEU A 36 -6.24 13.59 -9.42
N SER A 37 -7.45 14.15 -9.45
CA SER A 37 -8.09 14.58 -10.70
C SER A 37 -7.31 15.69 -11.41
N THR A 38 -6.57 16.49 -10.66
CA THR A 38 -5.64 17.51 -11.15
C THR A 38 -4.58 17.81 -10.09
N ASP A 39 -3.39 18.20 -10.53
CA ASP A 39 -2.28 18.68 -9.70
C ASP A 39 -2.26 20.21 -9.57
N HIS A 40 -3.09 20.93 -10.33
CA HIS A 40 -3.10 22.39 -10.38
C HIS A 40 -4.52 22.97 -10.28
N VAL A 41 -4.74 23.80 -9.27
CA VAL A 41 -5.98 24.56 -9.09
C VAL A 41 -5.74 26.03 -9.41
N SER A 42 -6.30 26.50 -10.52
CA SER A 42 -6.19 27.90 -10.96
C SER A 42 -7.33 28.76 -10.44
N ILE A 43 -7.02 29.99 -10.02
CA ILE A 43 -8.03 30.99 -9.67
C ILE A 43 -8.54 31.65 -10.95
N THR A 44 -9.75 31.29 -11.37
CA THR A 44 -10.37 31.86 -12.58
C THR A 44 -11.13 33.14 -12.26
N ALA A 45 -11.40 33.96 -13.28
CA ALA A 45 -12.17 35.21 -13.13
C ALA A 45 -13.59 34.99 -12.58
N GLY A 46 -14.16 33.78 -12.74
CA GLY A 46 -15.46 33.41 -12.21
C GLY A 46 -15.47 33.08 -10.72
N PHE A 47 -14.31 32.91 -10.08
CA PHE A 47 -14.17 32.55 -8.67
C PHE A 47 -15.06 31.37 -8.21
N SER A 48 -15.36 30.42 -9.10
CA SER A 48 -16.20 29.25 -8.82
C SER A 48 -15.45 28.15 -8.05
N GLY A 49 -14.14 28.29 -7.87
CA GLY A 49 -13.29 27.23 -7.34
C GLY A 49 -13.01 26.12 -8.36
N ALA A 50 -12.60 24.96 -7.86
CA ALA A 50 -12.37 23.75 -8.65
C ALA A 50 -12.82 22.51 -7.87
N ASP A 51 -13.35 21.53 -8.59
CA ASP A 51 -13.70 20.23 -8.03
C ASP A 51 -12.45 19.33 -8.04
N LEU A 52 -11.93 19.01 -6.85
CA LEU A 52 -10.80 18.10 -6.66
C LEU A 52 -11.33 16.74 -6.21
N THR A 53 -11.01 15.71 -6.98
CA THR A 53 -11.26 14.31 -6.58
C THR A 53 -9.93 13.63 -6.28
N ILE A 54 -9.89 12.92 -5.16
CA ILE A 54 -8.73 12.17 -4.69
C ILE A 54 -9.09 10.70 -4.75
N PHE A 55 -8.25 9.92 -5.42
CA PHE A 55 -8.40 8.49 -5.57
C PHE A 55 -7.24 7.80 -4.87
N GLY A 56 -7.47 6.59 -4.37
CA GLY A 56 -6.37 5.79 -3.87
C GLY A 56 -6.74 4.35 -3.59
N SER A 57 -5.72 3.53 -3.38
CA SER A 57 -5.84 2.12 -3.06
C SER A 57 -4.71 1.68 -2.14
N LEU A 58 -5.03 0.81 -1.18
CA LEU A 58 -4.05 0.17 -0.34
C LEU A 58 -3.61 -1.16 -0.98
N GLU A 59 -2.33 -1.25 -1.32
CA GLU A 59 -1.69 -2.46 -1.82
C GLU A 59 -1.16 -3.28 -0.65
N ASN A 60 -1.30 -4.60 -0.74
CA ASN A 60 -0.81 -5.56 0.24
C ASN A 60 -1.34 -5.35 1.67
N ALA A 61 -2.53 -4.77 1.82
CA ALA A 61 -3.16 -4.51 3.11
C ALA A 61 -3.20 -5.74 4.02
N ASP A 62 -2.84 -5.60 5.29
CA ASP A 62 -2.97 -6.66 6.29
C ASP A 62 -4.44 -7.07 6.41
N PRO A 63 -4.80 -8.34 6.07
CA PRO A 63 -6.16 -8.83 6.14
C PRO A 63 -6.77 -8.78 7.56
N ARG A 64 -5.93 -8.73 8.61
CA ARG A 64 -6.38 -8.60 9.99
C ARG A 64 -6.83 -7.17 10.29
N VAL A 65 -6.06 -6.18 9.84
CA VAL A 65 -6.36 -4.75 10.03
C VAL A 65 -7.53 -4.34 9.13
N ALA A 66 -7.53 -4.78 7.87
CA ALA A 66 -8.60 -4.48 6.91
C ALA A 66 -9.98 -4.97 7.40
N ARG A 67 -10.05 -6.19 7.97
CA ARG A 67 -11.31 -6.74 8.53
C ARG A 67 -11.82 -5.97 9.74
N GLN A 68 -10.94 -5.30 10.46
CA GLN A 68 -11.29 -4.46 11.60
C GLN A 68 -11.71 -3.04 11.16
N GLY A 69 -11.59 -2.70 9.87
CA GLY A 69 -11.90 -1.36 9.36
C GLY A 69 -11.02 -0.27 9.95
N ARG A 70 -9.78 -0.59 10.33
CA ARG A 70 -8.90 0.27 11.14
C ARG A 70 -8.01 1.22 10.34
N TYR A 71 -8.23 1.35 9.03
CA TYR A 71 -7.49 2.30 8.21
C TYR A 71 -8.21 3.64 8.19
N ASP A 72 -7.55 4.66 8.72
CA ASP A 72 -7.99 6.05 8.62
C ASP A 72 -7.23 6.73 7.48
N ILE A 73 -7.95 7.49 6.65
CA ILE A 73 -7.37 8.31 5.59
C ILE A 73 -7.58 9.77 5.96
N VAL A 74 -6.48 10.51 6.07
CA VAL A 74 -6.48 11.95 6.34
C VAL A 74 -5.99 12.68 5.11
N VAL A 75 -6.77 13.65 4.65
CA VAL A 75 -6.43 14.52 3.53
C VAL A 75 -6.35 15.96 4.03
N VAL A 76 -5.26 16.65 3.69
CA VAL A 76 -5.06 18.07 3.99
C VAL A 76 -4.94 18.82 2.68
N LEU A 77 -5.79 19.84 2.49
CA LEU A 77 -5.66 20.81 1.41
C LEU A 77 -5.13 22.12 2.00
N GLU A 78 -3.99 22.57 1.51
CA GLU A 78 -3.39 23.85 1.90
C GLU A 78 -3.42 24.81 0.71
N GLY A 79 -3.87 26.05 0.98
CA GLY A 79 -3.85 27.13 0.00
C GLY A 79 -2.49 27.84 -0.06
N PRO A 80 -2.41 29.01 -0.72
CA PRO A 80 -1.19 29.79 -0.77
C PRO A 80 -0.70 30.17 0.65
N ALA A 81 0.58 29.89 0.95
CA ALA A 81 1.18 30.15 2.25
C ALA A 81 1.29 31.65 2.62
N ARG A 82 1.03 32.55 1.67
CA ARG A 82 1.07 34.00 1.87
C ARG A 82 -0.29 34.61 1.58
N PRO A 83 -0.66 35.71 2.25
CA PRO A 83 -1.89 36.43 1.93
C PRO A 83 -1.90 36.83 0.45
N VAL A 84 -2.98 36.47 -0.25
CA VAL A 84 -3.21 36.84 -1.65
C VAL A 84 -4.39 37.79 -1.72
N VAL A 85 -4.21 38.94 -2.36
CA VAL A 85 -5.28 39.89 -2.64
C VAL A 85 -5.90 39.56 -4.00
N VAL A 86 -7.20 39.31 -4.02
CA VAL A 86 -7.97 38.99 -5.23
C VAL A 86 -9.00 40.09 -5.52
N ARG A 87 -9.11 40.50 -6.79
CA ARG A 87 -10.12 41.48 -7.25
C ARG A 87 -11.09 40.79 -8.20
N ARG A 88 -12.37 40.74 -7.83
CA ARG A 88 -13.45 40.36 -8.73
C ARG A 88 -13.90 41.57 -9.54
N LYS A 89 -14.06 41.39 -10.85
CA LYS A 89 -14.70 42.40 -11.71
C LYS A 89 -16.18 42.04 -11.77
N ASP A 90 -17.00 42.91 -11.20
CA ASP A 90 -18.44 42.91 -11.45
C ASP A 90 -18.74 43.65 -12.78
#